data_AF-A0A3B9DFX0-F1
#
_entry.id   AF-A0A3B9DFX0-F1
#
_cell.length_a   1.000
_cell.length_b   1.000
_cell.length_c   1.000
_cell.angle_alpha   90.00
_cell.angle_beta   90.00
_cell.angle_gamma   90.00
#
_symmetry.space_group_name_H-M   'P 1'
#
loop_
_entity.id
_entity.type
_entity.pdbx_description
1 polymer ?
#
loop_
_entity_poly.entity_id
_entity_poly.type
_entity_poly.pdbx_seq_one_letter_code
_entity_poly.pdbx_strand_id
1 'polypeptide(L)'
;IAGNGWVVTSLPERSGINTVNAGTDWPSYGNTLGGSRYSPIDQINRENVQDLEVAWTYRTGIGGAFKATPLQVGELLYVCAG
;
A
#
# COMPACT_ATOMS: atom_id res chain seq x y z
N ILE A 1 29.73 -12.88 7.63
CA ILE A 1 29.65 -11.43 7.89
C ILE A 1 28.16 -11.08 7.85
N ALA A 2 27.66 -10.39 8.89
CA ALA A 2 26.28 -10.44 9.41
C ALA A 2 25.15 -10.27 8.37
N GLY A 3 24.28 -11.29 8.29
CA GLY A 3 23.04 -11.27 7.50
C GLY A 3 21.91 -10.60 8.29
N ASN A 4 21.42 -9.50 7.77
CA ASN A 4 20.36 -8.64 8.29
C ASN A 4 18.94 -9.23 8.17
N GLY A 5 18.78 -10.56 8.06
CA GLY A 5 17.50 -11.26 8.24
C GLY A 5 16.42 -11.02 7.17
N TRP A 6 16.66 -10.19 6.16
CA TRP A 6 15.70 -9.92 5.09
C TRP A 6 16.09 -10.68 3.82
N VAL A 7 15.25 -11.61 3.40
CA VAL A 7 15.31 -12.16 2.04
C VAL A 7 14.78 -11.07 1.11
N VAL A 8 15.68 -10.36 0.44
CA VAL A 8 15.31 -9.48 -0.68
C VAL A 8 15.11 -10.38 -1.90
N THR A 9 13.89 -10.85 -2.11
CA THR A 9 13.52 -11.47 -3.38
C THR A 9 13.62 -10.40 -4.45
N SER A 10 14.41 -10.63 -5.50
CA SER A 10 14.41 -9.75 -6.66
C SER A 10 13.00 -9.66 -7.21
N LEU A 11 12.47 -8.43 -7.35
CA LEU A 11 11.18 -8.23 -7.99
C LEU A 11 11.23 -8.87 -9.39
N PRO A 12 10.16 -9.55 -9.85
CA PRO A 12 10.09 -10.06 -11.21
C PRO A 12 10.37 -8.92 -12.21
N GLU A 13 10.88 -9.26 -13.40
CA GLU A 13 11.04 -8.28 -14.49
C GLU A 13 9.75 -7.49 -14.63
N ARG A 14 9.82 -6.20 -14.32
CA ARG A 14 8.67 -5.33 -14.08
C ARG A 14 7.83 -5.22 -15.35
N SER A 15 6.73 -5.97 -15.42
CA SER A 15 5.74 -5.84 -16.49
C SER A 15 4.99 -4.51 -16.32
N GLY A 16 5.45 -3.46 -17.01
CA GLY A 16 4.73 -2.19 -17.09
C GLY A 16 5.09 -1.21 -15.97
N ILE A 17 5.60 -0.06 -16.36
CA ILE A 17 6.03 1.01 -15.47
C ILE A 17 4.80 1.61 -14.77
N ASN A 18 4.58 1.31 -13.48
CA ASN A 18 3.89 2.15 -12.48
C ASN A 18 2.85 3.16 -13.03
N THR A 19 1.92 2.74 -13.88
CA THR A 19 0.88 3.62 -14.39
C THR A 19 -0.23 3.67 -13.38
N VAL A 20 -0.69 4.87 -13.04
CA VAL A 20 -1.82 5.06 -12.15
C VAL A 20 -3.08 4.44 -12.78
N ASN A 21 -3.67 3.47 -12.09
CA ASN A 21 -5.03 3.00 -12.37
C ASN A 21 -6.03 3.73 -11.48
N ALA A 22 -6.77 4.70 -12.01
CA ALA A 22 -7.73 5.48 -11.23
C ALA A 22 -8.89 4.65 -10.64
N GLY A 23 -9.11 3.42 -11.09
CA GLY A 23 -10.13 2.51 -10.56
C GLY A 23 -9.67 1.69 -9.35
N THR A 24 -8.35 1.53 -9.16
CA THR A 24 -7.81 0.64 -8.10
C THR A 24 -6.73 1.27 -7.25
N ASP A 25 -6.01 2.25 -7.77
CA ASP A 25 -4.82 2.82 -7.13
C ASP A 25 -5.16 3.90 -6.09
N TRP A 26 -4.21 4.19 -5.21
CA TRP A 26 -4.23 5.33 -4.30
C TRP A 26 -3.00 6.24 -4.54
N PRO A 27 -3.00 7.03 -5.64
CA PRO A 27 -1.81 7.75 -6.10
C PRO A 27 -1.56 9.09 -5.37
N SER A 28 -2.50 9.57 -4.58
CA SER A 28 -2.44 10.88 -3.90
C SER A 28 -2.91 10.77 -2.45
N TYR A 29 -2.49 11.71 -1.59
CA TYR A 29 -2.81 11.69 -0.15
C TYR A 29 -4.30 11.50 0.17
N GLY A 30 -5.21 12.07 -0.63
CA GLY A 30 -6.66 11.89 -0.52
C GLY A 30 -7.28 11.09 -1.66
N ASN A 31 -6.53 10.16 -2.26
CA ASN A 31 -6.82 9.42 -3.49
C ASN A 31 -6.90 10.27 -4.77
N THR A 32 -7.81 11.25 -4.78
CA THR A 32 -7.97 12.20 -5.89
C THR A 32 -7.27 13.53 -5.59
N LEU A 33 -7.04 14.34 -6.63
CA LEU A 33 -6.49 15.69 -6.46
C LEU A 33 -7.41 16.61 -5.62
N GLY A 34 -8.72 16.35 -5.65
CA GLY A 34 -9.71 17.03 -4.80
C GLY A 34 -9.78 16.48 -3.36
N GLY A 35 -9.05 15.40 -3.06
CA GLY A 35 -8.96 14.85 -1.71
C GLY A 35 -10.21 14.11 -1.23
N SER A 36 -10.97 13.47 -2.12
CA SER A 36 -12.25 12.81 -1.79
C SER A 36 -12.12 11.67 -0.76
N ARG A 37 -10.95 11.03 -0.67
CA ARG A 37 -10.71 9.81 0.13
C ARG A 37 -11.68 8.66 -0.17
N TYR A 38 -12.25 8.65 -1.38
CA TYR A 38 -13.19 7.64 -1.83
C TYR A 38 -12.47 6.64 -2.74
N SER A 39 -12.69 5.34 -2.51
CA SER A 39 -12.28 4.25 -3.42
C SER A 39 -13.54 3.67 -4.09
N PRO A 40 -13.53 3.45 -5.41
CA PRO A 40 -14.64 2.80 -6.10
C PRO A 40 -14.63 1.26 -5.98
N ILE A 41 -13.61 0.66 -5.36
CA ILE A 41 -13.50 -0.79 -5.16
C ILE A 41 -14.51 -1.26 -4.11
N ASP A 42 -15.28 -2.30 -4.42
CA ASP A 42 -16.37 -2.85 -3.61
C ASP A 42 -16.21 -4.34 -3.24
N GLN A 43 -15.04 -4.93 -3.54
CA GLN A 43 -14.71 -6.31 -3.16
C GLN A 43 -14.94 -6.56 -1.66
N ILE A 44 -14.62 -5.57 -0.82
CA ILE A 44 -14.97 -5.54 0.59
C ILE A 44 -16.18 -4.61 0.75
N ASN A 45 -17.24 -5.13 1.35
CA ASN A 45 -18.51 -4.44 1.50
C ASN A 45 -19.21 -4.84 2.81
N ARG A 46 -20.43 -4.32 3.04
CA ARG A 46 -21.16 -4.52 4.31
C ARG A 46 -21.54 -5.97 4.59
N GLU A 47 -21.52 -6.82 3.58
CA GLU A 47 -21.95 -8.22 3.68
C GLU A 47 -20.78 -9.16 4.00
N ASN A 48 -19.53 -8.74 3.78
CA ASN A 48 -18.34 -9.59 3.95
C ASN A 48 -17.21 -8.96 4.79
N VAL A 49 -17.36 -7.71 5.26
CA VAL A 49 -16.33 -7.03 6.07
C VAL A 49 -15.98 -7.79 7.35
N GLN A 50 -16.92 -8.57 7.89
CA GLN A 50 -16.71 -9.40 9.08
C GLN A 50 -15.72 -10.56 8.85
N ASP A 51 -15.45 -10.93 7.59
CA ASP A 51 -14.58 -12.04 7.22
C ASP A 51 -13.13 -11.61 6.98
N LEU A 52 -12.79 -10.33 7.21
CA LEU A 52 -11.45 -9.80 7.00
C LEU A 52 -10.43 -10.39 7.98
N GLU A 53 -9.29 -10.80 7.42
CA GLU A 53 -8.11 -11.24 8.18
C GLU A 53 -6.87 -10.44 7.79
N VAL A 54 -5.87 -10.44 8.68
CA VAL A 54 -4.59 -9.77 8.42
C VAL A 54 -3.82 -10.55 7.36
N ALA A 55 -3.68 -9.99 6.16
CA ALA A 55 -2.91 -10.60 5.09
C ALA A 55 -1.39 -10.56 5.35
N TRP A 56 -0.87 -9.45 5.91
CA TRP A 56 0.55 -9.28 6.21
C TRP A 56 0.77 -8.13 7.20
N THR A 57 1.99 -8.05 7.77
CA THR A 57 2.42 -6.94 8.61
C THR A 57 3.87 -6.59 8.33
N TYR A 58 4.21 -5.30 8.31
CA TYR A 58 5.58 -4.80 8.16
C TYR A 58 5.98 -3.93 9.34
N ARG A 59 7.18 -4.17 9.91
CA ARG A 59 7.74 -3.35 11.01
C ARG A 59 8.76 -2.37 10.43
N THR A 60 8.45 -1.08 10.48
CA THR A 60 9.33 -0.01 9.96
C THR A 60 10.62 0.16 10.75
N GLY A 61 10.65 -0.24 12.03
CA GLY A 61 11.78 -0.04 12.93
C GLY A 61 11.94 1.39 13.45
N ILE A 62 11.06 2.32 13.05
CA ILE A 62 11.07 3.72 13.49
C ILE A 62 10.01 3.92 14.58
N GLY A 63 10.40 4.55 15.69
CA GLY A 63 9.50 4.88 16.79
C GLY A 63 8.74 6.21 16.58
N GLY A 64 7.72 6.45 17.40
CA GLY A 64 6.90 7.66 17.33
C GLY A 64 5.55 7.45 16.64
N ALA A 65 4.80 8.54 16.49
CA ALA A 65 3.46 8.49 15.90
C ALA A 65 3.53 8.32 14.38
N PHE A 66 2.95 7.25 13.86
CA PHE A 66 2.81 7.03 12.43
C PHE A 66 1.61 7.81 11.88
N LYS A 67 1.86 8.81 11.04
CA LYS A 67 0.83 9.71 10.46
C LYS A 67 0.75 9.64 8.94
N ALA A 68 1.44 8.69 8.32
CA ALA A 68 1.47 8.57 6.87
C ALA A 68 0.15 8.00 6.33
N THR A 69 -0.29 8.53 5.19
CA THR A 69 -1.24 7.84 4.30
C THR A 69 -0.39 7.16 3.22
N PRO A 70 -0.31 5.83 3.18
CA PRO A 70 0.43 5.12 2.15
C PRO A 70 -0.07 5.49 0.74
N LEU A 71 0.84 5.54 -0.23
CA LEU A 71 0.48 5.66 -1.65
C LEU A 71 0.67 4.32 -2.32
N GLN A 72 -0.31 3.88 -3.09
CA GLN A 72 -0.19 2.68 -3.90
C GLN A 72 -0.32 3.05 -5.38
N VAL A 73 0.64 2.61 -6.18
CA VAL A 73 0.69 2.85 -7.63
C VAL A 73 1.13 1.56 -8.31
N GLY A 74 0.24 0.98 -9.12
CA GLY A 74 0.44 -0.38 -9.63
C GLY A 74 0.68 -1.37 -8.48
N GLU A 75 1.76 -2.14 -8.52
CA GLU A 75 2.04 -3.17 -7.50
C GLU A 75 2.85 -2.66 -6.30
N LEU A 76 3.14 -1.36 -6.21
CA LEU A 76 4.03 -0.82 -5.21
C LEU A 76 3.28 0.00 -4.15
N LEU A 77 3.68 -0.20 -2.89
CA LEU A 77 3.24 0.58 -1.74
C LEU A 77 4.38 1.47 -1.23
N TYR A 78 4.15 2.77 -1.17
CA TYR A 78 5.08 3.79 -0.72
C TYR A 78 4.65 4.35 0.63
N VAL A 79 5.57 4.38 1.58
CA VAL A 79 5.32 4.81 2.97
C VAL A 79 6.46 5.69 3.46
N CYS A 80 6.13 6.80 4.13
CA CYS A 80 7.08 7.57 4.92
C CYS A 80 7.06 7.07 6.38
N ALA A 81 8.22 6.71 6.93
CA ALA A 81 8.33 6.13 8.27
C ALA A 81 8.84 7.11 9.35
N GLY A 82 9.40 8.26 8.96
CA GLY A 82 9.98 9.27 9.86
C GLY A 82 10.96 10.17 9.14
#